data_AF-A0A1G2ZXB9-F1
#
_entry.id   AF-A0A1G2ZXB9-F1
#
_cell.length_a   1.000
_cell.length_b   1.000
_cell.length_c   1.000
_cell.angle_alpha   90.00
_cell.angle_beta   90.00
_cell.angle_gamma   90.00
#
_symmetry.space_group_name_H-M   'P 1'
#
loop_
_entity.id
_entity.type
_entity.pdbx_description
1 polymer ?
#
loop_
_entity_poly.entity_id
_entity_poly.type
_entity_poly.pdbx_seq_one_letter_code
_entity_poly.pdbx_strand_id
1 'polypeptide(L)'
;MSDRAKAPRFQAYFQHVENRTILTWPREHWDEILAQPEKTVLVDITSTPMSRVASDAAVIACEAIKSTPSKGHISIWRYDPADGSTPYNKDHYQVLQGQTIQNRPDFMEMVLACNTTDNSNLRNYLNQHSFLIKDNPDPTDHWFCESELPASVRTVIKAG
;
A
#
# COMPACT_ATOMS: atom_id res chain seq x y z
N MET A 1 17.16 20.71 -6.65
CA MET A 1 16.13 19.80 -6.11
C MET A 1 14.82 20.18 -6.77
N SER A 2 14.34 19.38 -7.73
CA SER A 2 13.07 19.67 -8.42
C SER A 2 11.95 19.61 -7.39
N ASP A 3 11.16 20.69 -7.33
CA ASP A 3 9.92 20.74 -6.57
C ASP A 3 9.06 19.57 -7.03
N ARG A 4 8.92 18.52 -6.19
CA ARG A 4 8.13 17.34 -6.56
C ARG A 4 6.71 17.85 -6.76
N ALA A 5 6.19 17.75 -7.98
CA ALA A 5 4.81 18.11 -8.27
C ALA A 5 3.91 17.42 -7.26
N LYS A 6 3.25 18.19 -6.39
CA LYS A 6 2.25 17.68 -5.46
C LYS A 6 0.88 17.98 -6.06
N ALA A 7 0.01 16.97 -6.14
CA ALA A 7 -1.39 17.15 -6.50
C ALA A 7 -2.29 16.96 -5.25
N PRO A 8 -2.20 17.84 -4.24
CA PRO A 8 -2.83 17.61 -2.94
C PRO A 8 -4.36 17.54 -3.03
N ARG A 9 -4.98 18.33 -3.92
CA ARG A 9 -6.43 18.30 -4.15
C ARG A 9 -6.88 16.96 -4.75
N PHE A 10 -6.13 16.47 -5.73
CA PHE A 10 -6.40 15.15 -6.32
C PHE A 10 -6.29 14.04 -5.30
N GLN A 11 -5.22 14.03 -4.50
CA GLN A 11 -5.04 13.00 -3.47
C GLN A 11 -6.15 13.05 -2.41
N ALA A 12 -6.52 14.23 -1.92
CA ALA A 12 -7.59 14.38 -0.94
C ALA A 12 -8.94 13.89 -1.48
N TYR A 13 -9.28 14.25 -2.73
CA TYR A 13 -10.52 13.77 -3.34
C TYR A 13 -10.46 12.27 -3.66
N PHE A 14 -9.31 11.75 -4.09
CA PHE A 14 -9.15 10.32 -4.33
C PHE A 14 -9.38 9.52 -3.04
N GLN A 15 -8.85 9.98 -1.91
CA GLN A 15 -9.15 9.40 -0.59
C GLN A 15 -10.64 9.47 -0.25
N HIS A 16 -11.31 10.58 -0.59
CA HIS A 16 -12.75 10.74 -0.37
C HIS A 16 -13.56 9.73 -1.20
N VAL A 17 -13.29 9.61 -2.50
CA VAL A 17 -13.98 8.67 -3.41
C VAL A 17 -13.76 7.23 -2.97
N GLU A 18 -12.53 6.88 -2.60
CA GLU A 18 -12.22 5.53 -2.12
C GLU A 18 -12.73 5.25 -0.71
N ASN A 19 -13.12 6.30 0.04
CA ASN A 19 -13.42 6.27 1.46
C ASN A 19 -12.37 5.50 2.29
N ARG A 20 -11.10 5.61 1.88
CA ARG A 20 -9.97 4.83 2.39
C ARG A 20 -8.72 5.69 2.48
N THR A 21 -7.81 5.29 3.36
CA THR A 21 -6.49 5.95 3.43
C THR A 21 -5.66 5.56 2.21
N ILE A 22 -5.20 6.58 1.48
CA ILE A 22 -4.33 6.42 0.32
C ILE A 22 -2.98 7.06 0.62
N LEU A 23 -1.96 6.23 0.72
CA LEU A 23 -0.56 6.65 0.83
C LEU A 23 0.04 6.73 -0.57
N THR A 24 1.05 7.57 -0.74
CA THR A 24 1.75 7.74 -2.00
C THR A 24 3.21 7.36 -1.83
N TRP A 25 3.75 6.63 -2.80
CA TRP A 25 5.15 6.21 -2.84
C TRP A 25 5.75 6.55 -4.20
N PRO A 26 7.00 7.03 -4.32
CA PRO A 26 7.64 7.15 -5.62
C PRO A 26 7.65 5.80 -6.33
N ARG A 27 7.26 5.82 -7.61
CA ARG A 27 7.13 4.61 -8.42
C ARG A 27 8.44 3.84 -8.54
N GLU A 28 9.57 4.55 -8.64
CA GLU A 28 10.90 3.95 -8.73
C GLU A 28 11.18 3.00 -7.56
N HIS A 29 10.82 3.38 -6.33
CA HIS A 29 10.99 2.52 -5.16
C HIS A 29 10.10 1.27 -5.19
N TRP A 30 8.86 1.41 -5.66
CA TRP A 30 8.00 0.25 -5.84
C TRP A 30 8.55 -0.72 -6.90
N ASP A 31 9.02 -0.18 -8.02
CA ASP A 31 9.56 -0.98 -9.11
C ASP A 31 10.91 -1.63 -8.73
N GLU A 32 11.73 -1.00 -7.88
CA GLU A 32 12.97 -1.57 -7.31
C GLU A 32 12.71 -2.83 -6.46
N ILE A 33 11.66 -2.81 -5.63
CA ILE A 33 11.33 -3.92 -4.73
C ILE A 33 10.85 -5.15 -5.51
N LEU A 34 10.16 -4.93 -6.64
CA LEU A 34 9.47 -5.99 -7.38
C LEU A 34 9.96 -6.09 -8.83
N ALA A 35 11.28 -6.27 -8.97
CA ALA A 35 11.92 -6.52 -10.26
C ALA A 35 11.37 -7.77 -10.98
N GLN A 36 10.73 -8.70 -10.27
CA GLN A 36 10.11 -9.91 -10.81
C GLN A 36 8.62 -9.95 -10.44
N PRO A 37 7.69 -9.98 -11.42
CA PRO A 37 6.28 -10.24 -11.16
C PRO A 37 6.05 -11.57 -10.46
N GLU A 38 4.95 -11.68 -9.71
CA GLU A 38 4.46 -12.89 -9.03
C GLU A 38 5.37 -13.48 -7.95
N LYS A 39 6.53 -12.87 -7.70
CA LYS A 39 7.41 -13.24 -6.59
C LYS A 39 7.09 -12.40 -5.37
N THR A 40 6.72 -13.07 -4.28
CA THR A 40 6.62 -12.43 -2.96
C THR A 40 8.01 -12.10 -2.44
N VAL A 41 8.19 -10.86 -1.98
CA VAL A 41 9.43 -10.37 -1.37
C VAL A 41 9.17 -9.80 0.02
N LEU A 42 10.12 -10.00 0.92
CA LEU A 42 10.10 -9.33 2.23
C LEU A 42 10.56 -7.89 2.06
N VAL A 43 9.85 -6.98 2.69
CA VAL A 43 10.08 -5.53 2.63
C VAL A 43 10.35 -5.01 4.02
N ASP A 44 11.35 -4.15 4.15
CA ASP A 44 11.52 -3.36 5.37
C ASP A 44 10.46 -2.24 5.41
N ILE A 45 9.45 -2.41 6.25
CA ILE A 45 8.34 -1.48 6.39
C ILE A 45 8.79 -0.06 6.77
N THR A 46 9.92 0.07 7.48
CA THR A 46 10.43 1.38 7.95
C THR A 46 10.88 2.27 6.79
N SER A 47 11.27 1.66 5.67
CA SER A 47 11.62 2.33 4.42
C SER A 47 10.40 2.69 3.54
N THR A 48 9.19 2.32 3.96
CA THR A 48 7.97 2.50 3.18
C THR A 48 7.08 3.63 3.75
N PRO A 49 6.11 4.13 2.97
CA PRO A 49 5.11 5.06 3.48
C PRO A 49 4.22 4.49 4.59
N MET A 50 4.21 3.17 4.78
CA MET A 50 3.44 2.47 5.81
C MET A 50 4.22 2.35 7.13
N SER A 51 5.39 2.98 7.26
CA SER A 51 6.25 2.94 8.46
C SER A 51 5.53 3.30 9.76
N ARG A 52 4.45 4.09 9.72
CA ARG A 52 3.60 4.35 10.90
C ARG A 52 2.99 3.09 11.50
N VAL A 53 2.69 2.07 10.71
CA VAL A 53 2.17 0.78 11.22
C VAL A 53 3.17 0.14 12.21
N ALA A 54 4.47 0.31 11.97
CA ALA A 54 5.52 -0.16 12.88
C ALA A 54 5.66 0.68 14.16
N SER A 55 5.04 1.86 14.22
CA SER A 55 4.96 2.66 15.44
C SER A 55 3.75 2.28 16.31
N ASP A 56 2.68 1.80 15.68
CA ASP A 56 1.42 1.47 16.36
C ASP A 56 1.38 0.02 16.86
N ALA A 57 2.13 -0.89 16.24
CA ALA A 57 2.18 -2.30 16.60
C ALA A 57 3.55 -2.93 16.29
N ALA A 58 3.83 -4.08 16.91
CA ALA A 58 5.02 -4.85 16.57
C ALA A 58 4.83 -5.52 15.20
N VAL A 59 5.50 -4.99 14.18
CA VAL A 59 5.49 -5.57 12.83
C VAL A 59 6.38 -6.80 12.81
N ILE A 60 5.80 -7.91 12.36
CA ILE A 60 6.46 -9.21 12.27
C ILE A 60 7.04 -9.41 10.88
N ALA A 61 6.23 -9.14 9.86
CA ALA A 61 6.62 -9.34 8.48
C ALA A 61 5.87 -8.36 7.60
N CYS A 62 6.53 -7.85 6.57
CA CYS A 62 5.90 -7.08 5.51
C CYS A 62 6.28 -7.75 4.20
N GLU A 63 5.27 -8.20 3.46
CA GLU A 63 5.41 -8.94 2.21
C GLU A 63 4.83 -8.11 1.08
N ALA A 64 5.50 -8.04 -0.06
CA ALA A 64 4.99 -7.39 -1.25
C ALA A 64 4.98 -8.35 -2.44
N ILE A 65 3.97 -8.22 -3.29
CA ILE A 65 3.84 -8.99 -4.54
C ILE A 65 3.31 -8.09 -5.66
N LYS A 66 3.90 -8.21 -6.85
CA LYS A 66 3.43 -7.53 -8.06
C LYS A 66 2.59 -8.50 -8.88
N SER A 67 1.28 -8.28 -8.94
CA SER A 67 0.36 -9.13 -9.70
C SER A 67 0.33 -8.77 -11.19
N THR A 68 0.55 -7.50 -11.53
CA THR A 68 0.69 -7.03 -12.91
C THR A 68 1.71 -5.89 -12.98
N PRO A 69 2.14 -5.43 -14.17
CA PRO A 69 3.01 -4.27 -14.27
C PRO A 69 2.47 -2.98 -13.60
N SER A 70 1.15 -2.86 -13.44
CA SER A 70 0.49 -1.66 -12.89
C SER A 70 -0.25 -1.89 -11.56
N LYS A 71 -0.26 -3.13 -11.05
CA LYS A 71 -0.95 -3.50 -9.82
C LYS A 71 -0.11 -4.43 -8.96
N GLY A 72 -0.25 -4.32 -7.65
CA GLY A 72 0.29 -5.28 -6.70
C GLY A 72 -0.37 -5.16 -5.34
N HIS A 73 0.16 -5.91 -4.38
CA HIS A 73 -0.34 -5.99 -3.03
C HIS A 73 0.82 -5.96 -2.04
N ILE A 74 0.56 -5.40 -0.87
CA ILE A 74 1.44 -5.46 0.29
C ILE A 74 0.62 -6.00 1.46
N SER A 75 1.15 -7.01 2.13
CA SER A 75 0.58 -7.55 3.36
C SER A 75 1.52 -7.27 4.52
N ILE A 76 0.99 -6.70 5.61
CA ILE A 76 1.76 -6.44 6.84
C ILE A 76 1.18 -7.30 7.95
N TRP A 77 1.99 -8.21 8.46
CA TRP A 77 1.68 -9.03 9.62
C TRP A 77 2.18 -8.32 10.87
N ARG A 78 1.29 -8.13 11.85
CA ARG A 78 1.58 -7.44 13.11
C ARG A 78 1.13 -8.28 14.32
N TYR A 79 1.82 -8.09 15.42
CA TYR A 79 1.50 -8.64 16.72
C TYR A 79 0.91 -7.54 17.60
N ASP A 80 -0.27 -7.78 18.16
CA ASP A 80 -0.91 -6.93 19.15
C ASP A 80 -1.21 -7.78 20.41
N PRO A 81 -0.48 -7.57 21.52
CA PRO A 81 -0.70 -8.33 22.76
C PRO A 81 -2.06 -8.05 23.40
N ALA A 82 -2.75 -6.95 23.05
CA ALA A 82 -4.05 -6.61 23.61
C ALA A 82 -5.16 -7.58 23.14
N ASP A 83 -4.97 -8.26 21.99
CA ASP A 83 -5.93 -9.18 21.39
C ASP A 83 -5.92 -10.59 22.04
N GLY A 84 -5.17 -10.79 23.13
CA GLY A 84 -5.24 -11.98 23.97
C GLY A 84 -4.78 -13.26 23.28
N SER A 85 -5.68 -14.24 23.12
CA SER A 85 -5.35 -15.57 22.57
C SER A 85 -5.03 -15.57 21.08
N THR A 86 -5.35 -14.48 20.38
CA THR A 86 -5.23 -14.37 18.92
C THR A 86 -4.58 -13.04 18.54
N PRO A 87 -3.29 -12.84 18.89
CA PRO A 87 -2.64 -11.53 18.84
C PRO A 87 -2.16 -11.13 17.44
N TYR A 88 -2.27 -12.01 16.46
CA TYR A 88 -1.72 -11.79 15.13
C TYR A 88 -2.78 -11.20 14.20
N ASN A 89 -2.43 -10.10 13.55
CA ASN A 89 -3.29 -9.39 12.61
C ASN A 89 -2.57 -9.17 11.28
N LYS A 90 -3.35 -9.03 10.21
CA LYS A 90 -2.85 -8.76 8.87
C LYS A 90 -3.52 -7.52 8.30
N ASP A 91 -2.71 -6.56 7.84
CA ASP A 91 -3.19 -5.44 7.05
C ASP A 91 -2.87 -5.69 5.57
N HIS A 92 -3.77 -5.29 4.68
CA HIS A 92 -3.55 -5.35 3.24
C HIS A 92 -3.59 -3.97 2.60
N TYR A 93 -2.72 -3.78 1.62
CA TYR A 93 -2.66 -2.59 0.81
C TYR A 93 -2.66 -2.99 -0.67
N GLN A 94 -3.58 -2.42 -1.44
CA GLN A 94 -3.52 -2.46 -2.89
C GLN A 94 -2.55 -1.40 -3.38
N VAL A 95 -1.71 -1.77 -4.33
CA VAL A 95 -0.77 -0.85 -4.96
C VAL A 95 -1.23 -0.60 -6.39
N LEU A 96 -1.62 0.63 -6.69
CA LEU A 96 -2.03 1.05 -8.03
C LEU A 96 -1.02 2.02 -8.62
N GLN A 97 -0.60 1.78 -9.86
CA GLN A 97 0.20 2.75 -10.61
C GLN A 97 -0.69 3.82 -11.26
N GLY A 98 -0.09 4.97 -11.57
CA GLY A 98 -0.80 6.09 -12.21
C GLY A 98 -1.61 5.72 -13.46
N GLN A 99 -1.10 4.82 -14.30
CA GLN A 99 -1.83 4.37 -15.49
C GLN A 99 -3.14 3.65 -15.14
N THR A 100 -3.17 2.88 -14.06
CA THR A 100 -4.40 2.23 -13.59
C THR A 100 -5.43 3.26 -13.15
N ILE A 101 -5.00 4.31 -12.45
CA ILE A 101 -5.87 5.40 -12.00
C ILE A 101 -6.43 6.17 -13.21
N GLN A 102 -5.58 6.47 -14.19
CA GLN A 102 -5.95 7.17 -15.42
C GLN A 102 -6.96 6.40 -16.28
N ASN A 103 -6.99 5.07 -16.16
CA ASN A 103 -7.89 4.19 -16.90
C ASN A 103 -9.20 3.90 -16.16
N ARG A 104 -9.41 4.49 -14.98
CA ARG A 104 -10.67 4.28 -14.25
C ARG A 104 -11.83 4.98 -14.97
N PRO A 105 -13.03 4.37 -14.99
CA PRO A 105 -14.22 5.00 -15.59
C PRO A 105 -14.57 6.37 -15.00
N ASP A 106 -14.30 6.58 -13.70
CA ASP A 106 -14.59 7.80 -12.95
C ASP A 106 -13.44 8.83 -12.96
N PHE A 107 -12.33 8.57 -13.67
CA PHE A 107 -11.13 9.42 -13.61
C PHE A 107 -11.42 10.89 -13.95
N MET A 108 -12.19 11.15 -15.02
CA MET A 108 -12.51 12.53 -15.41
C MET A 108 -13.43 13.22 -14.41
N GLU A 109 -14.34 12.50 -13.77
CA GLU A 109 -15.16 13.02 -12.69
C GLU A 109 -14.29 13.44 -11.50
N MET A 110 -13.34 12.58 -11.11
CA MET A 110 -12.37 12.89 -10.06
C MET A 110 -11.56 14.16 -10.38
N VAL A 111 -11.07 14.29 -11.62
CA VAL A 111 -10.32 15.47 -12.07
C VAL A 111 -11.17 16.74 -11.95
N LEU A 112 -12.40 16.72 -12.48
CA LEU A 112 -13.28 17.88 -12.43
C LEU A 112 -13.66 18.28 -11.00
N ALA A 113 -13.96 17.31 -10.14
CA ALA A 113 -14.32 17.55 -8.75
C ALA A 113 -13.17 18.15 -7.92
N CYS A 114 -11.92 17.90 -8.30
CA CYS A 114 -10.74 18.51 -7.68
C CYS A 114 -10.49 19.97 -8.09
N ASN A 115 -11.34 20.52 -8.98
CA ASN A 115 -11.08 21.78 -9.68
C ASN A 115 -9.65 21.79 -10.27
N THR A 116 -9.26 20.66 -10.86
CA THR A 116 -7.98 20.50 -11.58
C THR A 116 -8.27 20.17 -13.04
N THR A 117 -7.26 20.34 -13.88
CA THR A 117 -7.33 19.96 -15.29
C THR A 117 -6.50 18.73 -15.52
N ASP A 118 -6.96 17.88 -16.43
CA ASP A 118 -6.14 16.82 -16.99
C ASP A 118 -5.05 17.42 -17.89
N ASN A 119 -3.90 17.72 -17.30
CA ASN A 119 -2.76 18.33 -17.97
C ASN A 119 -1.48 17.54 -17.70
N SER A 120 -0.38 17.96 -18.34
CA SER A 120 0.92 17.32 -18.20
C SER A 120 1.40 17.23 -16.74
N ASN A 121 1.07 18.22 -15.90
CA ASN A 121 1.45 18.20 -14.49
C ASN A 121 0.76 17.06 -13.72
N LEU A 122 -0.57 16.92 -13.86
CA LEU A 122 -1.31 15.83 -13.23
C LEU A 122 -0.83 14.46 -13.76
N ARG A 123 -0.70 14.34 -15.09
CA ARG A 123 -0.25 13.09 -15.73
C ARG A 123 1.15 12.69 -15.26
N ASN A 124 2.07 13.65 -15.14
CA ASN A 124 3.41 13.42 -14.60
C ASN A 124 3.37 12.97 -13.14
N TYR A 125 2.57 13.64 -12.30
CA TYR A 125 2.40 13.25 -10.91
C TYR A 125 1.91 11.80 -10.79
N LEU A 126 0.85 11.44 -11.51
CA LEU A 126 0.30 10.08 -11.51
C LEU A 126 1.35 9.06 -11.99
N ASN A 127 2.09 9.37 -13.04
CA ASN A 127 3.09 8.45 -13.61
C ASN A 127 4.32 8.23 -12.73
N GLN A 128 4.64 9.18 -11.85
CA GLN A 128 5.78 9.14 -10.93
C GLN A 128 5.47 8.50 -9.58
N HIS A 129 4.20 8.18 -9.29
CA HIS A 129 3.78 7.66 -8.00
C HIS A 129 2.99 6.37 -8.10
N SER A 130 3.21 5.51 -7.11
CA SER A 130 2.35 4.40 -6.75
C SER A 130 1.44 4.82 -5.60
N PHE A 131 0.20 4.37 -5.64
CA PHE A 131 -0.83 4.71 -4.67
C PHE A 131 -1.17 3.45 -3.89
N LEU A 132 -0.92 3.49 -2.58
CA LEU A 132 -1.12 2.40 -1.65
C LEU A 132 -2.44 2.64 -0.92
N ILE A 133 -3.46 1.84 -1.25
CA ILE A 133 -4.80 1.95 -0.71
C ILE A 133 -4.95 0.86 0.33
N LYS A 134 -5.12 1.23 1.61
CA LYS A 134 -5.39 0.24 2.66
C LYS A 134 -6.74 -0.39 2.40
N ASP A 135 -6.80 -1.71 2.30
CA ASP A 135 -8.08 -2.41 2.19
C ASP A 135 -8.86 -2.31 3.51
N ASN A 136 -10.18 -2.49 3.41
CA ASN A 136 -10.99 -2.58 4.61
C ASN A 136 -10.57 -3.83 5.40
N PRO A 137 -10.66 -3.80 6.73
CA PRO A 137 -10.48 -4.99 7.57
C PRO A 137 -11.34 -6.14 7.03
N ASP A 138 -10.71 -7.25 6.64
CA ASP A 138 -11.44 -8.47 6.32
C ASP A 138 -11.62 -9.27 7.62
N PRO A 139 -12.82 -9.81 7.91
CA PRO A 139 -13.03 -10.66 9.08
C PRO A 139 -12.06 -11.86 9.19
N THR A 140 -11.45 -12.27 8.08
CA THR A 140 -10.47 -13.36 8.00
C THR A 140 -9.02 -12.91 8.15
N ASP A 141 -8.75 -11.61 8.23
CA ASP A 141 -7.41 -11.02 8.36
C ASP A 141 -7.04 -10.63 9.80
N HIS A 142 -7.85 -11.06 10.76
CA HIS A 142 -7.66 -10.80 12.17
C HIS A 142 -7.61 -12.09 12.96
N TRP A 143 -6.97 -12.01 14.11
CA TRP A 143 -7.02 -13.05 15.14
C TRP A 143 -6.41 -14.39 14.73
N PHE A 144 -5.29 -14.34 14.00
CA PHE A 144 -4.55 -15.56 13.72
C PHE A 144 -3.92 -16.10 15.01
N CYS A 145 -3.87 -17.42 15.11
CA CYS A 145 -2.96 -18.13 15.99
C CYS A 145 -1.61 -18.33 15.28
N GLU A 146 -0.53 -18.54 16.05
CA GLU A 146 0.81 -18.75 15.47
C GLU A 146 0.85 -19.92 14.45
N SER A 147 0.01 -20.94 14.66
CA SER A 147 -0.13 -22.10 13.78
C SER A 147 -0.74 -21.78 12.41
N GLU A 148 -1.33 -20.61 12.22
CA GLU A 148 -2.00 -20.18 10.98
C GLU A 148 -1.13 -19.23 10.15
N LEU A 149 -0.03 -18.74 10.73
CA LEU A 149 0.88 -17.84 10.04
C LEU A 149 1.59 -18.55 8.87
N PRO A 150 1.81 -17.88 7.73
CA PRO A 150 2.63 -18.43 6.65
C PRO A 150 4.04 -18.79 7.12
N ALA A 151 4.68 -19.77 6.46
CA ALA A 151 6.02 -20.21 6.82
C ALA A 151 7.08 -19.08 6.71
N SER A 152 6.92 -18.18 5.73
CA SER A 152 7.74 -16.99 5.59
C SER A 152 7.69 -16.11 6.84
N VAL A 153 6.50 -15.83 7.35
CA VAL A 153 6.26 -15.02 8.55
C VAL A 153 6.82 -15.70 9.80
N ARG A 154 6.56 -17.00 10.00
CA ARG A 154 7.09 -17.74 11.16
C ARG A 154 8.61 -17.74 11.23
N THR A 155 9.28 -17.78 10.08
CA THR A 155 10.74 -17.70 10.01
C THR A 155 11.25 -16.37 10.56
N VAL A 156 10.54 -15.27 10.26
CA VAL A 156 10.90 -13.93 10.76
C VAL A 156 10.61 -13.80 12.26
N ILE A 157 9.49 -14.32 12.76
CA ILE A 157 9.18 -14.32 14.21
C ILE A 157 10.30 -14.97 15.03
N LYS A 158 10.84 -16.10 14.55
CA LYS A 158 11.82 -16.90 15.29
C LYS A 158 13.24 -16.31 15.29
N ALA A 159 13.49 -15.24 14.55
CA ALA A 159 14.78 -14.57 14.57
C ALA A 159 14.88 -13.65 15.81
N GLY A 160 15.07 -14.24 16.99
CA GLY A 160 15.21 -13.53 18.27
C GLY A 160 15.02 -14.44 19.48
#